data_AF-A0A954NPB4-F1
#
_entry.id   AF-A0A954NPB4-F1
#
_cell.length_a   1.000
_cell.length_b   1.000
_cell.length_c   1.000
_cell.angle_alpha   90.00
_cell.angle_beta   90.00
_cell.angle_gamma   90.00
#
_symmetry.space_group_name_H-M   'P 1'
#
loop_
_entity.id
_entity.type
_entity.pdbx_description
1 polymer ?
#
loop_
_entity_poly.entity_id
_entity_poly.type
_entity_poly.pdbx_seq_one_letter_code
_entity_poly.pdbx_strand_id
1 'polypeptide(L)' 'KWVSSNFPSHGMFEWQKGYAAFSVSEASVESTIAYIENQAEHHRQLSFKEELEAILAEQAMPHEDWMLDDFFGP' A
#
# COMPACT_ATOMS: atom_id res chain seq x y z
N LYS A 1 -14.28 9.76 -0.79
CA LYS A 1 -15.02 11.06 -0.89
C LYS A 1 -14.56 12.11 0.12
N TRP A 2 -14.20 11.76 1.36
CA TRP A 2 -13.83 12.77 2.37
C TRP A 2 -12.58 13.58 1.98
N VAL A 3 -11.47 12.93 1.65
CA VAL A 3 -10.21 13.61 1.27
C VAL A 3 -10.41 14.57 0.09
N SER A 4 -11.02 14.10 -1.01
CA SER A 4 -11.29 14.93 -2.19
C SER A 4 -12.22 16.11 -1.92
N SER A 5 -13.10 16.02 -0.91
CA SER A 5 -14.01 17.11 -0.54
C SER A 5 -13.35 18.15 0.39
N ASN A 6 -12.40 17.72 1.24
CA ASN A 6 -11.79 18.59 2.25
C ASN A 6 -10.47 19.23 1.78
N PHE A 7 -9.83 18.67 0.75
CA PHE A 7 -8.54 19.16 0.23
C PHE A 7 -8.59 19.45 -1.28
N PRO A 8 -9.47 20.36 -1.74
CA PRO A 8 -9.62 20.67 -3.16
C PRO A 8 -8.37 21.29 -3.81
N SER A 9 -7.44 21.83 -3.01
CA SER A 9 -6.16 22.38 -3.49
C SER A 9 -5.11 21.32 -3.81
N HIS A 10 -5.31 20.06 -3.42
CA HIS A 10 -4.33 18.97 -3.59
C HIS A 10 -4.42 18.25 -4.95
N GLY A 11 -5.05 18.88 -5.95
CA GLY A 11 -5.17 18.34 -7.31
C GLY A 11 -6.19 17.20 -7.42
N MET A 12 -6.05 16.39 -8.48
CA MET A 12 -6.88 15.21 -8.74
C MET A 12 -6.45 14.07 -7.81
N PHE A 13 -6.98 14.05 -6.58
CA PHE A 13 -6.86 12.90 -5.69
C PHE A 13 -8.01 11.92 -5.92
N GLU A 14 -7.67 10.67 -6.21
CA GLU A 14 -8.62 9.57 -6.26
C GLU A 14 -8.09 8.38 -5.45
N TRP A 15 -9.01 7.64 -4.84
CA TRP A 15 -8.66 6.37 -4.24
C TRP A 15 -8.40 5.37 -5.36
N GLN A 16 -7.34 4.58 -5.22
CA GLN A 16 -7.11 3.43 -6.08
C GLN A 16 -8.28 2.44 -5.95
N LYS A 17 -8.50 1.61 -6.98
CA LYS A 17 -9.64 0.66 -7.04
C LYS A 17 -9.60 -0.38 -5.92
N GLY A 18 -8.41 -0.80 -5.50
CA GLY A 18 -8.18 -1.77 -4.41
C GLY A 18 -7.74 -1.13 -3.09
N TYR A 19 -7.86 -1.86 -1.98
CA TYR A 19 -7.21 -1.48 -0.73
C TYR A 19 -6.86 -2.72 0.08
N ALA A 20 -5.86 -2.59 0.95
CA ALA A 20 -5.50 -3.60 1.93
C ALA A 20 -5.49 -2.97 3.33
N ALA A 21 -5.77 -3.78 4.35
CA ALA A 21 -5.73 -3.36 5.74
C ALA A 21 -4.90 -4.37 6.53
N PHE A 22 -3.92 -3.86 7.28
CA PHE A 22 -3.01 -4.66 8.10
C PHE A 22 -3.09 -4.19 9.54
N SER A 23 -3.02 -5.14 10.49
CA SER A 23 -2.89 -4.82 11.91
C SER A 23 -1.42 -4.73 12.27
N VAL A 24 -1.05 -3.69 13.02
CA VAL A 24 0.30 -3.51 13.56
C VAL A 24 0.25 -3.47 15.09
N SER A 25 1.30 -3.99 15.74
CA SER A 25 1.43 -3.88 17.19
C SER A 25 1.79 -2.44 17.59
N GLU A 26 1.51 -2.04 18.83
CA GLU A 26 1.89 -0.70 19.34
C GLU A 26 3.40 -0.46 19.21
N ALA A 27 4.21 -1.49 19.48
CA ALA A 27 5.67 -1.41 19.34
C ALA A 27 6.14 -1.18 17.89
N SER A 28 5.29 -1.49 16.91
CA SER A 28 5.61 -1.34 15.48
C SER A 28 5.21 0.02 14.92
N VAL A 29 4.50 0.87 15.66
CA VAL A 29 3.97 2.15 15.17
C VAL A 29 5.07 3.05 14.62
N GLU A 30 6.15 3.26 15.38
CA GLU A 30 7.28 4.11 14.95
C GLU A 30 7.93 3.59 13.67
N SER A 31 8.15 2.27 13.58
CA SER A 31 8.69 1.67 12.37
C SER A 31 7.75 1.79 11.16
N THR A 32 6.44 1.69 11.37
CA THR A 32 5.44 1.86 10.31
C THR A 32 5.40 3.31 9.82
N ILE A 33 5.48 4.29 10.71
CA ILE A 33 5.56 5.71 10.33
C ILE A 33 6.80 5.95 9.47
N ALA A 34 7.97 5.54 9.96
CA ALA A 34 9.23 5.70 9.23
C ALA A 34 9.19 4.99 7.86
N TYR A 35 8.56 3.81 7.78
CA TYR A 35 8.35 3.12 6.51
C TYR A 35 7.51 3.95 5.52
N ILE A 36 6.37 4.49 5.96
CA ILE A 36 5.47 5.31 5.12
C ILE A 36 6.20 6.58 4.63
N GLU A 37 6.96 7.25 5.49
CA GLU A 37 7.69 8.48 5.13
C GLU A 37 8.76 8.25 4.06
N ASN A 38 9.38 7.05 4.05
CA ASN A 38 10.46 6.70 3.13
C ASN A 38 10.00 5.83 1.95
N GLN A 39 8.70 5.54 1.85
CA GLN A 39 8.14 4.59 0.88
C GLN A 39 8.46 4.96 -0.57
N ALA A 40 8.46 6.25 -0.90
CA ALA A 40 8.76 6.72 -2.26
C ALA A 40 10.20 6.44 -2.70
N GLU A 41 11.17 6.47 -1.77
CA GLU A 41 12.57 6.12 -2.06
C GLU A 41 12.75 4.60 -2.08
N HIS A 42 12.13 3.89 -1.13
CA HIS A 42 12.13 2.44 -1.08
C HIS A 42 11.60 1.83 -2.40
N HIS A 43 10.49 2.38 -2.91
CA HIS A 43 9.88 1.92 -4.16
C HIS A 43 10.61 2.29 -5.44
N ARG A 44 11.76 2.98 -5.35
CA ARG A 44 12.69 3.11 -6.49
C ARG A 44 13.50 1.84 -6.71
N GLN A 45 13.65 1.00 -5.69
CA GLN A 45 14.49 -0.19 -5.72
C GLN A 45 13.67 -1.48 -5.67
N LEU A 46 12.48 -1.46 -5.06
CA LEU A 46 11.56 -2.59 -4.97
C LEU A 46 10.17 -2.15 -5.42
N SER A 47 9.56 -2.82 -6.39
CA SER A 47 8.22 -2.43 -6.81
C SER A 47 7.17 -2.74 -5.73
N PHE A 48 6.09 -1.97 -5.69
CA PHE A 48 4.97 -2.24 -4.78
C PHE A 48 4.39 -3.65 -4.95
N LYS A 49 4.43 -4.21 -6.17
CA LYS A 49 3.99 -5.59 -6.45
C LYS A 49 4.88 -6.61 -5.76
N GLU A 50 6.20 -6.51 -5.97
CA GLU A 50 7.17 -7.43 -5.36
C GLU A 50 7.10 -7.38 -3.83
N GLU A 51 6.93 -6.18 -3.26
CA GLU A 51 6.80 -6.02 -1.81
C GLU A 51 5.49 -6.64 -1.27
N LEU A 52 4.37 -6.44 -1.96
CA LEU A 52 3.09 -7.01 -1.56
C LEU A 52 3.13 -8.55 -1.62
N GLU A 53 3.69 -9.13 -2.68
CA GLU A 53 3.88 -10.58 -2.82
C GLU A 53 4.75 -11.13 -1.67
N ALA A 54 5.83 -10.42 -1.31
CA ALA A 54 6.69 -10.80 -0.18
C ALA A 54 5.94 -10.78 1.16
N ILE A 55 5.14 -9.73 1.43
CA ILE A 55 4.32 -9.63 2.65
C ILE A 55 3.31 -10.79 2.72
N LEU A 56 2.63 -11.10 1.62
CA LEU A 56 1.65 -12.20 1.56
C LEU A 56 2.30 -13.56 1.79
N ALA A 57 3.49 -13.77 1.21
CA ALA A 57 4.28 -14.99 1.40
C ALA A 57 4.75 -15.16 2.86
N GLU A 58 5.23 -14.09 3.51
CA GLU A 58 5.63 -14.12 4.93
C GLU A 58 4.46 -14.50 5.85
N GLN A 59 3.25 -14.03 5.54
CA GLN A 59 2.04 -14.35 6.31
C GLN A 59 1.42 -15.70 5.90
N ALA A 60 2.08 -16.47 5.02
CA ALA A 60 1.58 -17.72 4.47
C ALA A 60 0.14 -17.62 3.92
N MET A 61 -0.23 -16.46 3.39
CA MET A 61 -1.53 -16.25 2.77
C MET A 61 -1.49 -16.72 1.32
N PRO A 62 -2.22 -17.80 0.97
CA PRO A 62 -2.34 -18.21 -0.42
C PRO A 62 -3.06 -17.11 -1.19
N HIS A 63 -2.46 -16.70 -2.30
CA HIS A 63 -3.02 -15.74 -3.23
C HIS A 63 -2.76 -16.23 -4.65
N GLU A 64 -3.72 -16.00 -5.53
CA GLU A 64 -3.56 -16.24 -6.96
C GLU A 64 -3.16 -14.94 -7.65
N ASP A 65 -2.40 -15.01 -8.74
CA ASP A 65 -1.89 -13.83 -9.46
C ASP A 65 -3.00 -12.83 -9.82
N TRP A 66 -4.17 -13.34 -10.24
CA TRP A 66 -5.32 -12.51 -10.62
C TRP A 66 -5.88 -11.67 -9.47
N MET A 67 -5.60 -12.03 -8.22
CA MET A 67 -6.02 -11.26 -7.05
C MET A 67 -5.22 -9.96 -6.89
N LEU A 68 -4.03 -9.90 -7.50
CA LEU A 68 -3.16 -8.72 -7.51
C LEU A 68 -3.38 -7.87 -8.76
N ASP A 69 -3.96 -8.42 -9.82
CA ASP A 69 -4.23 -7.70 -11.07
C ASP A 69 -5.15 -6.49 -10.87
N ASP A 70 -6.03 -6.48 -9.86
CA ASP A 70 -6.85 -5.31 -9.52
C ASP A 70 -6.05 -4.15 -8.90
N PHE A 71 -4.84 -4.40 -8.40
CA PHE A 71 -3.93 -3.39 -7.85
C PHE A 71 -2.95 -2.84 -8.90
N PHE A 72 -2.59 -3.66 -9.89
CA PHE A 72 -1.52 -3.36 -10.85
C PHE A 72 -1.96 -3.36 -12.32
N GLY A 73 -3.24 -3.64 -12.59
CA GLY A 73 -3.83 -3.62 -13.93
C GLY A 73 -3.88 -2.21 -14.53
N PRO A 74 -4.04 -2.13 -15.87
CA PRO A 74 -4.10 -0.86 -16.61
C PRO A 74 -5.30 0.01 -16.24
#